data_AF-A0A3B9RV82-F1
#
_entry.id   AF-A0A3B9RV82-F1
#
_cell.length_a   1.000
_cell.length_b   1.000
_cell.length_c   1.000
_cell.angle_alpha   90.00
_cell.angle_beta   90.00
_cell.angle_gamma   90.00
#
_symmetry.space_group_name_H-M   'P 1'
#
loop_
_entity.id
_entity.type
_entity.pdbx_description
1 polymer ?
#
loop_
_entity_poly.entity_id
_entity_poly.type
_entity_poly.pdbx_seq_one_letter_code
_entity_poly.pdbx_strand_id
1 'polypeptide(L)' 'IVVQCQNDRSQHKNKDNAFKQLRAKLYELEMQKKHAAQQALEDTKTDIGWGSQIRSYVLDQ' A
#
# COMPACT_ATOMS: atom_id res chain seq x y z
N ILE A 1 12.24 1.15 -11.77
CA ILE A 1 12.02 2.56 -11.39
C ILE A 1 13.26 3.35 -11.79
N VAL A 2 13.11 4.36 -12.64
CA VAL A 2 14.20 5.28 -13.01
C VAL A 2 13.96 6.61 -12.32
N VAL A 3 15.01 7.21 -11.74
CA VAL A 3 14.96 8.51 -11.08
C VAL A 3 16.09 9.38 -11.61
N GLN A 4 15.76 10.63 -11.87
CA GLN A 4 16.68 11.66 -12.34
C GLN A 4 16.51 12.92 -11.49
N CYS A 5 17.62 13.63 -11.24
CA CYS A 5 17.62 14.89 -10.50
C CYS A 5 18.66 15.82 -11.12
N GLN A 6 18.24 17.04 -11.47
CA GLN A 6 19.08 18.10 -12.06
C GLN A 6 18.86 19.44 -11.33
N ASN A 7 18.53 19.38 -10.04
CA ASN A 7 18.04 20.56 -9.31
C ASN A 7 19.17 21.53 -8.91
N ASP A 8 20.35 21.01 -8.62
CA ASP A 8 21.51 21.80 -8.19
C ASP A 8 22.65 21.76 -9.22
N ARG A 9 23.54 22.75 -9.14
CA ARG A 9 24.81 22.74 -9.90
C ARG A 9 25.75 21.59 -9.49
N SER A 10 25.61 21.07 -8.26
CA SER A 10 26.48 20.01 -7.74
C SER A 10 25.98 18.62 -8.09
N GLN A 11 26.82 17.83 -8.78
CA GLN A 11 26.50 16.45 -9.13
C GLN A 11 26.26 15.55 -7.91
N HIS A 12 26.98 15.77 -6.81
CA HIS A 12 26.86 14.93 -5.62
C HIS A 12 25.55 15.20 -4.87
N LYS A 13 25.11 16.47 -4.83
CA LYS A 13 23.81 16.84 -4.28
C LYS A 13 22.67 16.26 -5.11
N ASN A 14 22.77 16.35 -6.43
CA ASN A 14 21.78 15.75 -7.34
C ASN A 14 21.72 14.22 -7.17
N LYS A 15 22.87 13.55 -7.04
CA LYS A 15 22.93 12.11 -6.80
C LYS A 15 22.27 11.74 -5.47
N ASP A 16 22.58 12.46 -4.38
CA ASP A 16 21.97 12.22 -3.06
C ASP A 16 20.44 12.41 -3.08
N ASN A 17 19.98 13.50 -3.71
CA ASN A 17 18.55 13.78 -3.87
C ASN A 17 17.84 12.72 -4.72
N ALA A 18 18.46 12.28 -5.82
CA ALA A 18 17.93 11.19 -6.64
C ALA A 18 17.81 9.88 -5.85
N PHE A 19 18.78 9.56 -4.99
CA PHE A 19 18.68 8.38 -4.12
C PHE A 19 17.59 8.50 -3.07
N LYS A 20 17.39 9.68 -2.47
CA LYS A 20 16.27 9.93 -1.55
C LYS A 20 14.93 9.69 -2.23
N GLN A 21 14.73 10.23 -3.43
CA GLN A 21 13.53 10.01 -4.22
C GLN A 21 13.35 8.54 -4.63
N LEU A 22 14.44 7.86 -5.02
CA LEU A 22 14.38 6.44 -5.38
C LEU A 22 13.94 5.58 -4.20
N ARG A 23 14.48 5.82 -3.00
CA ARG A 23 14.08 5.12 -1.77
C ARG A 23 12.61 5.33 -1.45
N ALA A 24 12.11 6.57 -1.55
CA ALA A 24 10.70 6.87 -1.35
C ALA A 24 9.80 6.10 -2.32
N LYS A 25 10.14 6.09 -3.62
CA LYS A 25 9.39 5.34 -4.64
C LYS A 25 9.42 3.83 -4.42
N LEU A 26 10.55 3.28 -3.95
CA LEU A 26 10.66 1.86 -3.64
C LEU A 26 9.80 1.47 -2.43
N TYR A 27 9.79 2.31 -1.39
CA TYR A 27 8.92 2.11 -0.24
C TYR A 27 7.45 2.16 -0.61
N GLU A 28 7.05 3.15 -1.41
CA GLU A 28 5.67 3.26 -1.90
C GLU A 28 5.25 2.03 -2.72
N LEU A 29 6.13 1.50 -3.57
CA LEU A 29 5.88 0.27 -4.32
C LEU A 29 5.67 -0.93 -3.41
N GLU A 30 6.46 -1.07 -2.34
CA GLU A 30 6.28 -2.15 -1.37
C GLU A 30 4.94 -2.00 -0.62
N MET A 31 4.60 -0.79 -0.20
CA MET A 31 3.31 -0.52 0.45
C MET A 31 2.14 -0.83 -0.47
N GLN A 32 2.19 -0.42 -1.74
CA GLN A 32 1.17 -0.75 -2.73
C GLN A 32 1.01 -2.27 -2.90
N LYS A 33 2.11 -3.04 -2.91
CA LYS A 33 2.03 -4.51 -2.94
C LYS A 33 1.36 -5.09 -1.70
N LYS A 34 1.69 -4.58 -0.50
CA LYS A 34 1.05 -5.02 0.75
C LYS A 34 -0.44 -4.70 0.75
N HIS A 35 -0.82 -3.49 0.34
CA HIS A 35 -2.22 -3.10 0.23
C HIS A 35 -2.98 -3.93 -0.81
N ALA A 36 -2.39 -4.23 -1.97
CA ALA A 36 -3.02 -5.08 -2.97
C ALA A 36 -3.24 -6.51 -2.44
N ALA A 37 -2.27 -7.07 -1.71
CA ALA A 37 -2.43 -8.38 -1.09
C ALA A 37 -3.51 -8.37 0.00
N GLN A 38 -3.57 -7.32 0.81
CA GLN A 38 -4.61 -7.16 1.82
C GLN A 38 -5.99 -6.97 1.18
N GLN A 39 -6.11 -6.14 0.15
CA GLN A 39 -7.37 -5.94 -0.58
C GLN A 39 -7.86 -7.25 -1.17
N ALA A 40 -6.99 -8.04 -1.80
CA ALA A 40 -7.35 -9.35 -2.33
C ALA A 40 -7.90 -10.29 -1.24
N LEU A 41 -7.36 -10.24 -0.01
CA LEU A 41 -7.91 -10.98 1.13
C LEU A 41 -9.25 -10.41 1.61
N GLU A 42 -9.39 -9.09 1.68
CA GLU A 42 -10.65 -8.44 2.07
C GLU A 42 -11.76 -8.73 1.04
N ASP A 43 -11.44 -8.76 -0.25
CA ASP A 43 -12.38 -9.10 -1.33
C ASP A 43 -12.86 -10.56 -1.25
N THR A 44 -12.13 -11.46 -0.57
CA THR A 44 -12.64 -12.81 -0.29
C THR A 44 -13.67 -12.84 0.83
N LYS A 45 -13.79 -11.76 1.62
CA LYS A 45 -14.82 -11.69 2.66
C LYS A 45 -16.16 -11.56 1.98
N THR A 46 -17.09 -12.42 2.39
CA THR A 46 -18.47 -12.37 1.94
C THR A 46 -19.12 -11.07 2.39
N ASP A 47 -20.05 -10.56 1.58
CA ASP A 47 -20.80 -9.35 1.90
C ASP A 47 -21.43 -9.42 3.29
N ILE A 48 -21.39 -8.29 3.99
CA ILE A 48 -22.05 -8.12 5.28
C ILE A 48 -23.53 -7.86 5.00
N GLY A 49 -24.27 -8.94 4.75
CA GLY A 49 -25.67 -8.91 4.35
C GLY A 49 -26.50 -9.99 5.03
N TRP A 50 -27.80 -9.99 4.75
CA TRP A 50 -28.69 -11.04 5.22
C TRP A 50 -28.34 -12.38 4.56
N GLY A 51 -28.15 -13.43 5.37
CA GLY A 51 -27.81 -14.77 4.91
C GLY A 51 -26.32 -15.12 4.90
N SER A 52 -25.39 -14.18 5.14
CA SER A 52 -23.95 -14.47 5.33
C SER A 52 -23.55 -14.66 6.81
N GLN A 53 -24.53 -14.93 7.67
CA GLN A 53 -24.33 -15.10 9.11
C GLN A 53 -23.67 -16.46 9.39
N ILE A 54 -22.50 -16.46 10.02
CA ILE A 54 -21.85 -17.71 10.47
C ILE A 54 -22.24 -18.12 11.89
N ARG A 55 -22.82 -17.19 12.65
CA ARG A 55 -23.17 -17.38 14.06
C ARG A 55 -24.31 -16.44 14.44
N SER A 56 -25.31 -16.99 15.13
CA SER A 56 -26.48 -16.24 15.57
C SER A 56 -26.51 -16.26 17.10
N TYR A 57 -26.39 -15.08 17.72
CA TYR A 57 -26.64 -14.90 19.15
C TYR A 57 -28.00 -14.25 19.29
N VAL A 58 -29.00 -15.04 19.66
CA VAL A 58 -30.36 -14.57 19.93
C VAL A 58 -30.53 -14.54 21.45
N LEU A 59 -30.77 -13.34 21.98
CA LEU A 59 -31.12 -13.13 23.37
C LEU A 59 -32.62 -12.82 23.41
N ASP A 60 -33.43 -13.84 23.68
CA ASP A 60 -34.85 -13.66 23.98
C ASP A 60 -35.01 -13.56 25.51
N GLN A 61 -35.81 -12.57 25.93
CA GLN A 61 -36.10 -12.26 27.35
C GLN A 61 -37.33 -12.99 27.85
#